data_AF-A0A357BHC2-F1
#
_entry.id   AF-A0A357BHC2-F1
#
_cell.length_a   1.000
_cell.length_b   1.000
_cell.length_c   1.000
_cell.angle_alpha   90.00
_cell.angle_beta   90.00
_cell.angle_gamma   90.00
#
_symmetry.space_group_name_H-M   'P 1'
#
loop_
_entity.id
_entity.type
_entity.pdbx_description
1 polymer ?
#
loop_
_entity_poly.entity_id
_entity_poly.type
_entity_poly.pdbx_seq_one_letter_code
_entity_poly.pdbx_strand_id
1 'polypeptide(L)'
;MVKIDKEFKKICEESFRLYKKHWGKWFRLALIYFVPYTLLELFFWENASLARKIVLKYNFKVYHLINSGTILSAVMFFLLFLSALFKSIQAADEGKNWGIRSSYREAYRVFKSYLWVKIMYVVKVGLGTLLLIVPGFMRLIQYSFSGVALLLDGKIGEDAFVWSKKIIQGQLNKYLDYVLFFFIIVFGLFAPPVIFLHTLMKFFLSKYFFILLAGKCLKGCIVLSAGILGAVFYYYLYKNMKATMVPGEQEK
;
A
#
# COMPACT_ATOMS: atom_id res chain seq x y z
N MET A 1 15.89 -24.68 4.75
CA MET A 1 15.50 -24.20 6.09
C MET A 1 16.08 -22.80 6.26
N VAL A 2 15.29 -21.76 5.98
CA VAL A 2 15.74 -20.36 6.02
C VAL A 2 16.01 -20.00 7.47
N LYS A 3 17.26 -19.71 7.83
CA LYS A 3 17.59 -19.19 9.16
C LYS A 3 17.02 -17.79 9.23
N ILE A 4 16.03 -17.57 10.10
CA ILE A 4 15.59 -16.23 10.47
C ILE A 4 16.81 -15.55 11.08
N ASP A 5 17.37 -14.59 10.36
CA ASP A 5 18.54 -13.89 10.84
C ASP A 5 18.17 -12.84 11.90
N LYS A 6 19.19 -12.42 12.66
CA LYS A 6 19.00 -11.42 13.73
C LYS A 6 18.52 -10.08 13.15
N GLU A 7 18.84 -9.78 11.89
CA GLU A 7 18.46 -8.55 11.20
C GLU A 7 16.95 -8.51 10.94
N PHE A 8 16.38 -9.55 10.36
CA PHE A 8 14.94 -9.66 10.10
C PHE A 8 14.13 -9.55 11.38
N LYS A 9 14.56 -10.25 12.45
CA LYS A 9 13.91 -10.17 13.75
C LYS A 9 13.90 -8.73 14.28
N LYS A 10 15.04 -8.03 14.19
CA LYS A 10 15.16 -6.63 14.59
C LYS A 10 14.21 -5.73 13.80
N ILE A 11 14.15 -5.87 12.47
CA ILE A 11 13.24 -5.11 11.61
C ILE A 11 11.79 -5.32 12.04
N CYS A 12 11.38 -6.57 12.28
CA CYS A 12 10.04 -6.90 12.74
C CYS A 12 9.72 -6.30 14.11
N GLU A 13 10.65 -6.38 15.07
CA GLU A 13 10.48 -5.81 16.41
C GLU A 13 10.37 -4.28 16.38
N GLU A 14 11.25 -3.61 15.63
CA GLU A 14 11.21 -2.15 15.45
C GLU A 14 9.91 -1.71 14.78
N SER A 15 9.51 -2.43 13.72
CA SER A 15 8.26 -2.16 12.99
C SER A 15 7.04 -2.34 13.88
N PHE A 16 6.97 -3.45 14.62
CA PHE A 16 5.85 -3.73 15.50
C PHE A 16 5.78 -2.75 16.68
N ARG A 17 6.92 -2.36 17.24
CA ARG A 17 7.01 -1.36 18.30
C ARG A 17 6.50 0.00 17.83
N LEU A 18 6.95 0.46 16.65
CA LEU A 18 6.50 1.74 16.09
C LEU A 18 5.00 1.68 15.72
N TYR A 19 4.56 0.57 15.13
CA TYR A 19 3.16 0.29 14.84
C TYR A 19 2.28 0.37 16.09
N LYS A 20 2.60 -0.38 17.14
CA LYS A 20 1.81 -0.40 18.37
C LYS A 20 1.71 0.99 19.01
N LYS A 21 2.80 1.75 19.00
CA LYS A 21 2.86 3.10 19.58
C LYS A 21 1.97 4.11 18.83
N HIS A 22 1.87 4.01 17.51
CA HIS A 22 1.19 5.00 16.68
C HIS A 22 -0.07 4.48 15.95
N TRP A 23 -0.52 3.26 16.26
CA TRP A 23 -1.58 2.56 15.53
C TRP A 23 -2.84 3.41 15.37
N GLY A 24 -3.36 3.99 16.47
CA GLY A 24 -4.62 4.72 16.45
C GLY A 24 -4.57 5.98 15.60
N LYS A 25 -3.38 6.61 15.51
CA LYS A 25 -3.16 7.78 14.67
C LYS A 25 -3.15 7.41 13.19
N TRP A 26 -2.45 6.35 12.81
CA TRP A 26 -2.40 5.88 11.42
C TRP A 26 -3.72 5.25 10.98
N PHE A 27 -4.45 4.62 11.91
CA PHE A 27 -5.78 4.12 11.67
C PHE A 27 -6.75 5.27 11.33
N ARG A 28 -6.75 6.36 12.12
CA ARG A 28 -7.55 7.56 11.80
C ARG A 28 -7.14 8.21 10.48
N LEU A 29 -5.84 8.22 10.16
CA LEU A 29 -5.34 8.69 8.86
C LEU A 29 -5.92 7.85 7.70
N ALA A 30 -6.00 6.53 7.88
CA ALA A 30 -6.54 5.59 6.90
C ALA A 30 -8.06 5.70 6.74
N LEU A 31 -8.81 6.04 7.79
CA LEU A 31 -10.26 6.24 7.71
C LEU A 31 -10.66 7.31 6.69
N ILE A 32 -9.81 8.32 6.45
CA ILE A 32 -10.07 9.38 5.46
C ILE A 32 -10.17 8.81 4.05
N TYR A 33 -9.39 7.79 3.72
CA TYR A 33 -9.49 7.07 2.45
C TYR A 33 -10.56 5.99 2.50
N PHE A 34 -10.54 5.19 3.58
CA PHE A 34 -11.30 3.96 3.64
C PHE A 34 -12.80 4.18 3.73
N VAL A 35 -13.28 5.15 4.53
CA VAL A 35 -14.71 5.40 4.68
C VAL A 35 -15.35 5.82 3.34
N PRO A 36 -14.83 6.83 2.61
CA PRO A 36 -15.35 7.16 1.29
C PRO A 36 -15.27 6.00 0.30
N TYR A 37 -14.17 5.23 0.32
CA TYR A 37 -14.00 4.07 -0.55
C TYR A 37 -15.06 2.98 -0.27
N THR A 38 -15.31 2.64 0.99
CA THR A 38 -16.32 1.64 1.37
C THR A 38 -17.74 2.09 1.03
N LEU A 39 -18.05 3.38 1.22
CA LEU A 39 -19.34 3.93 0.80
C LEU A 39 -19.51 3.82 -0.72
N LEU A 40 -18.48 4.18 -1.48
CA LEU A 40 -18.48 4.07 -2.93
C LEU A 40 -18.62 2.61 -3.38
N GLU A 41 -17.92 1.67 -2.76
CA GLU A 41 -18.07 0.23 -3.04
C GLU A 41 -19.50 -0.26 -2.80
N LEU A 42 -20.10 0.12 -1.67
CA LEU A 42 -21.47 -0.27 -1.30
C LEU A 42 -22.54 0.34 -2.19
N PHE A 43 -22.47 1.65 -2.41
CA PHE A 43 -23.53 2.39 -3.10
C PHE A 43 -23.41 2.34 -4.61
N PHE A 44 -22.19 2.17 -5.14
CA PHE A 44 -21.93 2.18 -6.57
C PHE A 44 -21.59 0.79 -7.12
N TRP A 45 -20.52 0.13 -6.64
CA TRP A 45 -20.04 -1.12 -7.25
C TRP A 45 -20.88 -2.35 -6.92
N GLU A 46 -21.40 -2.47 -5.71
CA GLU A 46 -22.27 -3.59 -5.33
C GLU A 46 -23.75 -3.36 -5.61
N ASN A 47 -24.12 -2.13 -5.98
CA ASN A 47 -25.51 -1.80 -6.27
C ASN A 47 -25.86 -2.14 -7.72
N ALA A 48 -26.11 -3.42 -7.99
CA ALA A 48 -26.51 -3.92 -9.31
C ALA A 48 -27.76 -3.20 -9.86
N SER A 49 -28.66 -2.75 -8.97
CA SER A 49 -29.86 -2.00 -9.37
C SER A 49 -29.51 -0.62 -9.93
N LEU A 50 -28.53 0.07 -9.34
CA LEU A 50 -28.05 1.36 -9.82
C LEU A 50 -27.32 1.20 -11.16
N ALA A 51 -26.43 0.22 -11.26
CA ALA A 51 -25.74 -0.09 -12.51
C ALA A 51 -26.74 -0.38 -13.65
N ARG A 52 -27.75 -1.24 -13.38
CA ARG A 52 -28.82 -1.55 -14.34
C ARG A 52 -29.62 -0.30 -14.71
N LYS A 53 -29.99 0.55 -13.75
CA LYS A 53 -30.71 1.83 -14.01
C LYS A 53 -29.91 2.76 -14.92
N ILE A 54 -28.60 2.90 -14.71
CA ILE A 54 -27.73 3.74 -15.55
C ILE A 54 -27.66 3.18 -16.97
N VAL A 55 -27.46 1.87 -17.11
CA VAL A 55 -27.36 1.21 -18.43
C VAL A 55 -28.68 1.31 -19.21
N LEU A 56 -29.82 1.09 -18.55
CA LEU A 56 -31.14 1.20 -19.19
C LEU A 56 -31.53 2.64 -19.54
N LYS A 57 -31.18 3.62 -18.69
CA LYS A 57 -31.54 5.03 -18.91
C LYS A 57 -30.64 5.72 -19.94
N TYR A 58 -29.35 5.37 -19.98
CA TYR A 58 -28.37 6.03 -20.83
C TYR A 58 -27.79 5.07 -21.88
N ASN A 59 -26.86 4.21 -21.47
CA ASN A 59 -26.30 3.06 -22.21
C ASN A 59 -25.08 2.51 -21.43
N PHE A 60 -24.50 1.43 -21.95
CA PHE A 60 -23.30 0.81 -21.39
C PHE A 60 -22.04 1.71 -21.41
N LYS A 61 -21.86 2.55 -22.45
CA LYS A 61 -20.68 3.44 -22.56
C LYS A 61 -20.67 4.48 -21.44
N VAL A 62 -21.83 5.06 -21.11
CA VAL A 62 -21.97 6.03 -20.02
C VAL A 62 -21.65 5.38 -18.67
N TYR A 63 -22.18 4.18 -18.40
CA TYR A 63 -21.83 3.42 -17.20
C TYR A 63 -20.32 3.18 -17.10
N HIS A 64 -19.69 2.72 -18.18
CA HIS A 64 -18.26 2.47 -18.22
C HIS A 64 -17.44 3.75 -17.94
N LEU A 65 -17.81 4.88 -18.54
CA LEU A 65 -17.14 6.16 -18.29
C LEU A 65 -17.20 6.57 -16.81
N ILE A 66 -18.39 6.49 -16.20
CA ILE A 66 -18.57 6.77 -14.76
C ILE A 66 -17.71 5.82 -13.94
N ASN A 67 -17.79 4.51 -14.21
CA ASN A 67 -17.03 3.50 -13.47
C ASN A 67 -15.51 3.73 -13.57
N SER A 68 -14.98 3.99 -14.77
CA SER A 68 -13.56 4.29 -14.96
C SER A 68 -13.13 5.57 -14.22
N GLY A 69 -13.93 6.63 -14.27
CA GLY A 69 -13.65 7.87 -13.54
C GLY A 69 -13.65 7.68 -12.02
N THR A 70 -14.57 6.86 -11.52
CA THR A 70 -14.66 6.48 -10.10
C THR A 70 -13.45 5.65 -9.66
N ILE A 71 -13.05 4.64 -10.45
CA ILE A 71 -11.85 3.82 -10.19
C ILE A 71 -10.59 4.71 -10.17
N LEU A 72 -10.44 5.57 -11.18
CA LEU A 72 -9.29 6.48 -11.27
C LEU A 72 -9.21 7.38 -10.04
N SER A 73 -10.34 7.94 -9.61
CA SER A 73 -10.43 8.79 -8.41
C SER A 73 -10.07 8.02 -7.13
N ALA A 74 -10.56 6.78 -6.98
CA ALA A 74 -10.20 5.91 -5.86
C ALA A 74 -8.69 5.59 -5.83
N VAL A 75 -8.08 5.28 -6.99
CA VAL A 75 -6.64 5.05 -7.10
C VAL A 75 -5.84 6.30 -6.74
N MET A 76 -6.23 7.49 -7.25
CA MET A 76 -5.56 8.74 -6.91
C MET A 76 -5.60 9.01 -5.40
N PHE A 77 -6.76 8.79 -4.77
CA PHE A 77 -6.93 9.02 -3.34
C PHE A 77 -6.16 7.99 -2.50
N PHE A 78 -6.10 6.73 -2.95
CA PHE A 78 -5.27 5.69 -2.34
C PHE A 78 -3.78 6.04 -2.37
N LEU A 79 -3.28 6.52 -3.51
CA LEU A 79 -1.88 6.94 -3.65
C LEU A 79 -1.55 8.12 -2.74
N LEU A 80 -2.47 9.07 -2.59
CA LEU A 80 -2.31 10.20 -1.68
C LEU A 80 -2.28 9.73 -0.22
N PHE A 81 -3.18 8.83 0.16
CA PHE A 81 -3.16 8.18 1.48
C PHE A 81 -1.84 7.46 1.74
N LEU A 82 -1.35 6.66 0.78
CA LEU A 82 -0.11 5.92 0.94
C LEU A 82 1.09 6.86 1.13
N SER A 83 1.15 7.96 0.37
CA SER A 83 2.15 9.02 0.55
C SER A 83 2.07 9.66 1.93
N ALA A 84 0.86 9.99 2.40
CA ALA A 84 0.63 10.55 3.74
C ALA A 84 1.01 9.57 4.86
N LEU A 85 0.76 8.28 4.66
CA LEU A 85 1.11 7.23 5.60
C LEU A 85 2.64 7.13 5.75
N PHE A 86 3.38 6.99 4.65
CA PHE A 86 4.85 6.93 4.70
C PHE A 86 5.48 8.19 5.31
N LYS A 87 4.98 9.36 4.96
CA LYS A 87 5.42 10.63 5.57
C LYS A 87 5.13 10.69 7.08
N SER A 88 3.98 10.17 7.50
CA SER A 88 3.62 10.06 8.92
C SER A 88 4.49 9.03 9.67
N ILE A 89 4.87 7.92 9.02
CA ILE A 89 5.78 6.91 9.56
C ILE A 89 7.17 7.49 9.75
N GLN A 90 7.72 8.15 8.71
CA GLN A 90 9.00 8.85 8.78
C GLN A 90 9.03 9.86 9.93
N ALA A 91 8.01 10.73 10.01
CA ALA A 91 7.92 11.71 11.07
C ALA A 91 7.89 11.05 12.47
N ALA A 92 7.15 9.96 12.64
CA ALA A 92 7.07 9.24 13.92
C ALA A 92 8.41 8.59 14.31
N ASP A 93 9.14 8.02 13.34
CA ASP A 93 10.48 7.43 13.55
C ASP A 93 11.51 8.52 13.93
N GLU A 94 11.37 9.73 13.36
CA GLU A 94 12.15 10.93 13.73
C GLU A 94 11.70 11.59 15.04
N GLY A 95 10.75 11.00 15.77
CA GLY A 95 10.22 11.54 17.03
C GLY A 95 9.26 12.74 16.86
N LYS A 96 8.89 13.10 15.63
CA LYS A 96 7.94 14.18 15.32
C LYS A 96 6.50 13.66 15.43
N ASN A 97 5.62 14.48 16.02
CA ASN A 97 4.20 14.14 16.12
C ASN A 97 3.33 14.88 15.09
N TRP A 98 3.35 14.44 13.83
CA TRP A 98 2.52 15.06 12.79
C TRP A 98 1.04 14.71 12.88
N GLY A 99 0.14 15.69 12.98
CA GLY A 99 -1.29 15.41 12.86
C GLY A 99 -1.70 14.97 11.44
N ILE A 100 -2.95 14.51 11.30
CA ILE A 100 -3.56 14.12 10.02
C ILE A 100 -3.35 15.19 8.93
N ARG A 101 -3.65 16.45 9.26
CA ARG A 101 -3.54 17.58 8.34
C ARG A 101 -2.11 17.78 7.85
N SER A 102 -1.11 17.64 8.74
CA SER A 102 0.30 17.78 8.38
C SER A 102 0.74 16.64 7.46
N SER A 103 0.36 15.39 7.77
CA SER A 103 0.69 14.23 6.94
C SER A 103 0.15 14.37 5.51
N TYR A 104 -1.12 14.79 5.35
CA TYR A 104 -1.70 15.02 4.02
C TYR A 104 -1.12 16.25 3.31
N ARG A 105 -0.79 17.32 4.05
CA ARG A 105 -0.14 18.51 3.48
C ARG A 105 1.22 18.16 2.88
N GLU A 106 2.05 17.42 3.61
CA GLU A 106 3.37 17.00 3.11
C GLU A 106 3.25 15.99 1.97
N ALA A 107 2.27 15.07 2.04
CA ALA A 107 1.99 14.15 0.94
C ALA A 107 1.60 14.90 -0.34
N TYR A 108 0.73 15.90 -0.23
CA TYR A 108 0.25 16.68 -1.37
C TYR A 108 1.38 17.44 -2.09
N ARG A 109 2.34 17.98 -1.33
CA ARG A 109 3.52 18.69 -1.89
C ARG A 109 4.34 17.83 -2.84
N VAL A 110 4.45 16.53 -2.55
CA VAL A 110 5.22 15.58 -3.38
C VAL A 110 4.33 14.70 -4.27
N PHE A 111 3.01 14.90 -4.23
CA PHE A 111 2.05 13.98 -4.85
C PHE A 111 2.19 13.90 -6.36
N LYS A 112 2.44 15.03 -7.04
CA LYS A 112 2.66 15.06 -8.49
C LYS A 112 3.86 14.20 -8.90
N SER A 113 4.99 14.37 -8.21
CA SER A 113 6.21 13.59 -8.48
C SER A 113 6.02 12.12 -8.11
N TYR A 114 5.34 11.84 -7.00
CA TYR A 114 5.00 10.47 -6.59
C TYR A 114 4.10 9.77 -7.62
N LEU A 115 3.09 10.47 -8.14
CA LEU A 115 2.20 9.97 -9.18
C LEU A 115 2.98 9.67 -10.46
N TRP A 116 3.88 10.56 -10.87
CA TRP A 116 4.74 10.33 -12.03
C TRP A 116 5.61 9.08 -11.86
N VAL A 117 6.23 8.89 -10.68
CA VAL A 117 6.99 7.67 -10.37
C VAL A 117 6.10 6.42 -10.42
N LYS A 118 4.85 6.48 -9.94
CA LYS A 118 3.94 5.33 -10.02
C LYS A 118 3.50 5.01 -11.44
N ILE A 119 3.27 6.02 -12.28
CA ILE A 119 2.98 5.82 -13.71
C ILE A 119 4.18 5.18 -14.40
N MET A 120 5.38 5.73 -14.22
CA MET A 120 6.62 5.18 -14.80
C MET A 120 6.91 3.76 -14.30
N TYR A 121 6.61 3.47 -13.03
CA TYR A 121 6.73 2.12 -12.47
C TYR A 121 5.84 1.13 -13.23
N VAL A 122 4.55 1.44 -13.40
CA VAL A 122 3.61 0.58 -14.12
C VAL A 122 4.03 0.40 -15.57
N VAL A 123 4.48 1.46 -16.24
CA VAL A 123 4.97 1.39 -17.63
C VAL A 123 6.21 0.50 -17.74
N LYS A 124 7.23 0.70 -16.90
CA LYS A 124 8.49 -0.07 -16.98
C LYS A 124 8.31 -1.55 -16.63
N VAL A 125 7.49 -1.84 -15.62
CA VAL A 125 7.13 -3.21 -15.24
C VAL A 125 6.26 -3.83 -16.32
N GLY A 126 5.23 -3.12 -16.81
CA GLY A 126 4.33 -3.59 -17.85
C GLY A 126 5.06 -3.93 -19.15
N LEU A 127 5.93 -3.04 -19.65
CA LEU A 127 6.77 -3.30 -20.81
C LEU A 127 7.74 -4.47 -20.56
N GLY A 128 8.27 -4.59 -19.34
CA GLY A 128 9.11 -5.73 -18.95
C GLY A 128 8.35 -7.04 -19.08
N THR A 129 7.17 -7.11 -18.48
CA THR A 129 6.31 -8.30 -18.49
C THR A 129 5.79 -8.64 -19.88
N LEU A 130 5.45 -7.63 -20.70
CA LEU A 130 5.01 -7.81 -22.09
C LEU A 130 6.10 -8.41 -22.98
N LEU A 131 7.35 -8.00 -22.79
CA LEU A 131 8.48 -8.57 -23.52
C LEU A 131 8.73 -10.01 -23.04
N LEU A 132 8.89 -10.21 -21.72
CA LEU A 132 9.12 -11.50 -21.10
C LEU A 132 8.68 -11.45 -19.63
N ILE A 133 7.95 -12.48 -19.18
CA ILE A 133 7.41 -12.56 -17.81
C ILE A 133 8.53 -12.41 -16.76
N VAL A 134 9.63 -13.14 -16.92
CA VAL A 134 10.73 -13.18 -15.95
C VAL A 134 11.38 -11.79 -15.79
N PRO A 135 11.87 -11.10 -16.85
CA PRO A 135 12.34 -9.71 -16.76
C PRO A 135 11.35 -8.71 -16.15
N GLY A 136 10.04 -8.90 -16.38
CA GLY A 136 8.99 -8.13 -15.73
C GLY A 136 9.04 -8.24 -14.20
N PHE A 137 9.15 -9.46 -13.67
CA PHE A 137 9.27 -9.71 -12.24
C PHE A 137 10.57 -9.13 -11.64
N MET A 138 11.70 -9.21 -12.33
CA MET A 138 12.93 -8.59 -11.81
C MET A 138 12.82 -7.07 -11.75
N ARG A 139 12.18 -6.41 -12.73
CA ARG A 139 11.92 -4.96 -12.67
C ARG A 139 10.95 -4.60 -11.55
N LEU A 140 9.92 -5.40 -11.32
CA LEU A 140 8.98 -5.23 -10.21
C LEU A 140 9.73 -5.20 -8.87
N ILE A 141 10.64 -6.15 -8.66
CA ILE A 141 11.44 -6.24 -7.45
C ILE A 141 12.40 -5.05 -7.37
N GLN A 142 13.24 -4.82 -8.40
CA GLN A 142 14.25 -3.76 -8.42
C GLN A 142 13.67 -2.35 -8.22
N TYR A 143 12.44 -2.11 -8.66
CA TYR A 143 11.79 -0.79 -8.57
C TYR A 143 10.80 -0.66 -7.42
N SER A 144 10.66 -1.69 -6.58
CA SER A 144 9.69 -1.69 -5.48
C SER A 144 9.88 -0.49 -4.55
N PHE A 145 11.13 -0.14 -4.21
CA PHE A 145 11.44 0.99 -3.33
C PHE A 145 11.39 2.37 -3.99
N SER A 146 11.15 2.48 -5.31
CA SER A 146 11.15 3.77 -6.02
C SER A 146 10.20 4.81 -5.38
N GLY A 147 9.01 4.37 -4.95
CA GLY A 147 8.07 5.24 -4.25
C GLY A 147 8.57 5.71 -2.89
N VAL A 148 9.23 4.82 -2.13
CA VAL A 148 9.77 5.13 -0.80
C VAL A 148 11.02 6.01 -0.92
N ALA A 149 11.87 5.76 -1.92
CA ALA A 149 13.01 6.60 -2.25
C ALA A 149 12.60 8.05 -2.55
N LEU A 150 11.52 8.24 -3.30
CA LEU A 150 10.98 9.58 -3.51
C LEU A 150 10.46 10.21 -2.22
N LEU A 151 9.68 9.44 -1.44
CA LEU A 151 9.02 9.98 -0.25
C LEU A 151 10.01 10.26 0.89
N LEU A 152 11.02 9.43 1.09
CA LEU A 152 11.96 9.56 2.22
C LEU A 152 13.21 10.34 1.83
N ASP A 153 13.77 10.06 0.65
CA ASP A 153 15.06 10.59 0.21
C ASP A 153 14.93 11.69 -0.86
N GLY A 154 13.70 12.04 -1.25
CA GLY A 154 13.45 13.12 -2.22
C GLY A 154 13.93 12.82 -3.64
N LYS A 155 14.21 11.56 -3.99
CA LYS A 155 14.65 11.17 -5.34
C LYS A 155 13.48 11.31 -6.32
N ILE A 156 13.64 12.11 -7.38
CA ILE A 156 12.56 12.43 -8.34
C ILE A 156 12.80 11.70 -9.67
N GLY A 157 11.73 11.27 -10.33
CA GLY A 157 11.82 10.76 -11.70
C GLY A 157 12.67 9.49 -11.81
N GLU A 158 13.64 9.48 -12.73
CA GLU A 158 14.51 8.32 -12.98
C GLU A 158 15.41 7.97 -11.80
N ASP A 159 15.86 8.99 -11.05
CA ASP A 159 16.77 8.80 -9.91
C ASP A 159 16.14 7.90 -8.84
N ALA A 160 14.81 7.96 -8.66
CA ALA A 160 14.09 7.09 -7.74
C ALA A 160 14.22 5.61 -8.12
N PHE A 161 14.24 5.31 -9.42
CA PHE A 161 14.37 3.94 -9.94
C PHE A 161 15.81 3.45 -9.87
N VAL A 162 16.76 4.31 -10.24
CA VAL A 162 18.20 4.01 -10.15
C VAL A 162 18.56 3.73 -8.69
N TRP A 163 18.11 4.58 -7.77
CA TRP A 163 18.32 4.42 -6.34
C TRP A 163 17.71 3.13 -5.78
N SER A 164 16.43 2.87 -6.11
CA SER A 164 15.76 1.62 -5.72
C SER A 164 16.51 0.38 -6.22
N LYS A 165 16.94 0.40 -7.48
CA LYS A 165 17.68 -0.70 -8.10
C LYS A 165 19.02 -0.91 -7.41
N LYS A 166 19.74 0.17 -7.08
CA LYS A 166 21.02 0.12 -6.35
C LYS A 166 20.87 -0.54 -4.98
N ILE A 167 19.82 -0.19 -4.22
CA ILE A 167 19.49 -0.82 -2.93
C ILE A 167 19.28 -2.32 -3.06
N ILE A 168 18.53 -2.72 -4.09
CA ILE A 168 18.09 -4.12 -4.19
C ILE A 168 19.14 -5.02 -4.85
N GLN A 169 19.93 -4.52 -5.80
CA GLN A 169 20.87 -5.36 -6.56
C GLN A 169 21.92 -6.05 -5.69
N GLY A 170 22.43 -5.38 -4.66
CA GLY A 170 23.41 -5.99 -3.75
C GLY A 170 22.81 -6.97 -2.74
N GLN A 171 21.49 -6.98 -2.57
CA GLN A 171 20.81 -7.66 -1.45
C GLN A 171 19.49 -8.31 -1.88
N LEU A 172 19.38 -8.73 -3.15
CA LEU A 172 18.14 -9.23 -3.74
C LEU A 172 17.56 -10.41 -2.99
N ASN A 173 18.40 -11.39 -2.64
CA ASN A 173 17.98 -12.59 -1.92
C ASN A 173 17.44 -12.23 -0.54
N LYS A 174 18.14 -11.36 0.20
CA LYS A 174 17.68 -10.85 1.50
C LYS A 174 16.33 -10.14 1.37
N TYR A 175 16.15 -9.30 0.34
CA TYR A 175 14.89 -8.62 0.09
C TYR A 175 13.74 -9.61 -0.14
N LEU A 176 13.95 -10.60 -1.01
CA LEU A 176 12.95 -11.61 -1.30
C LEU A 176 12.60 -12.43 -0.05
N ASP A 177 13.61 -12.88 0.69
CA ASP A 177 13.41 -13.66 1.92
C ASP A 177 12.61 -12.87 2.95
N TYR A 178 12.97 -11.60 3.19
CA TYR A 178 12.31 -10.77 4.20
C TYR A 178 10.87 -10.43 3.81
N VAL A 179 10.65 -10.04 2.54
CA VAL A 179 9.30 -9.72 2.05
C VAL A 179 8.42 -10.96 2.04
N LEU A 180 8.92 -12.10 1.58
CA LEU A 180 8.17 -13.36 1.54
C LEU A 180 7.82 -13.82 2.96
N PHE A 181 8.77 -13.81 3.88
CA PHE A 181 8.53 -14.27 5.25
C PHE A 181 7.56 -13.36 5.99
N PHE A 182 7.71 -12.05 5.85
CA PHE A 182 6.76 -11.09 6.41
C PHE A 182 5.37 -11.27 5.79
N PHE A 183 5.28 -11.47 4.48
CA PHE A 183 4.01 -11.72 3.79
C PHE A 183 3.34 -12.99 4.30
N ILE A 184 4.08 -14.09 4.48
CA ILE A 184 3.56 -15.34 5.04
C ILE A 184 3.01 -15.12 6.46
N ILE A 185 3.74 -14.38 7.32
CA ILE A 185 3.27 -14.09 8.68
C ILE A 185 1.99 -13.26 8.66
N VAL A 186 1.99 -12.15 7.92
CA VAL A 186 0.84 -11.24 7.87
C VAL A 186 -0.36 -11.94 7.23
N PHE A 187 -0.16 -12.62 6.10
CA PHE A 187 -1.25 -13.33 5.44
C PHE A 187 -1.78 -14.48 6.30
N GLY A 188 -0.89 -15.27 6.91
CA GLY A 188 -1.27 -16.36 7.81
C GLY A 188 -2.05 -15.87 9.05
N LEU A 189 -1.70 -14.69 9.58
CA LEU A 189 -2.37 -14.12 10.74
C LEU A 189 -3.71 -13.45 10.40
N PHE A 190 -3.78 -12.70 9.29
CA PHE A 190 -4.91 -11.82 8.98
C PHE A 190 -5.89 -12.41 7.96
N ALA A 191 -5.46 -13.30 7.06
CA ALA A 191 -6.35 -13.86 6.04
C ALA A 191 -7.42 -14.80 6.60
N PRO A 192 -7.13 -15.75 7.53
CA PRO A 192 -8.15 -16.66 8.04
C PRO A 192 -9.32 -15.93 8.74
N PRO A 193 -9.09 -14.94 9.63
CA PRO A 193 -10.19 -14.16 10.21
C PRO A 193 -11.02 -13.42 9.15
N VAL A 194 -10.37 -12.85 8.12
CA VAL A 194 -11.06 -12.15 7.02
C VAL A 194 -11.93 -13.10 6.21
N ILE A 195 -11.41 -14.27 5.84
CA ILE A 195 -12.13 -15.29 5.08
C ILE A 195 -13.29 -15.85 5.91
N PHE A 196 -13.03 -16.18 7.18
CA PHE A 196 -14.06 -16.66 8.10
C PHE A 196 -15.20 -15.66 8.25
N LEU A 197 -14.87 -14.39 8.51
CA LEU A 197 -15.87 -13.32 8.64
C LEU A 197 -16.68 -13.15 7.35
N HIS A 198 -16.02 -13.18 6.19
CA HIS A 198 -16.67 -13.08 4.89
C HIS A 198 -17.66 -14.22 4.63
N THR A 199 -17.26 -15.46 4.92
CA THR A 199 -18.11 -16.65 4.78
C THR A 199 -19.28 -16.60 5.76
N LEU A 200 -19.02 -16.24 7.03
CA LEU A 200 -20.05 -16.12 8.06
C LEU A 200 -21.12 -15.08 7.67
N MET A 201 -20.70 -13.91 7.17
CA MET A 201 -21.61 -12.87 6.69
C MET A 201 -22.49 -13.34 5.54
N LYS A 202 -21.91 -14.05 4.56
CA LYS A 202 -22.68 -14.57 3.42
C LYS A 202 -23.72 -15.60 3.85
N PHE A 203 -23.37 -16.45 4.81
CA PHE A 203 -24.22 -17.56 5.23
C PHE A 203 -25.40 -17.10 6.09
N PHE A 204 -25.16 -16.28 7.12
CA PHE A 204 -26.20 -15.93 8.10
C PHE A 204 -26.92 -14.61 7.83
N LEU A 205 -26.30 -13.67 7.10
CA LEU A 205 -26.60 -12.25 7.27
C LEU A 205 -26.94 -11.51 5.96
N SER A 206 -27.08 -12.24 4.85
CA SER A 206 -27.37 -11.65 3.53
C SER A 206 -28.68 -10.84 3.47
N LYS A 207 -29.62 -11.08 4.40
CA LYS A 207 -30.90 -10.38 4.47
C LYS A 207 -30.86 -9.05 5.24
N TYR A 208 -29.83 -8.78 6.03
CA TYR A 208 -29.79 -7.61 6.93
C TYR A 208 -28.70 -6.61 6.52
N PHE A 209 -29.12 -5.50 5.90
CA PHE A 209 -28.22 -4.46 5.39
C PHE A 209 -27.22 -3.94 6.44
N PHE A 210 -27.69 -3.62 7.65
CA PHE A 210 -26.83 -3.10 8.73
C PHE A 210 -25.74 -4.09 9.15
N ILE A 211 -26.02 -5.40 9.09
CA ILE A 211 -25.06 -6.42 9.49
C ILE A 211 -24.00 -6.61 8.40
N LEU A 212 -24.40 -6.55 7.12
CA LEU A 212 -23.46 -6.52 5.99
C LEU A 212 -22.52 -5.30 6.06
N LEU A 213 -23.04 -4.12 6.41
CA LEU A 213 -22.24 -2.92 6.62
C LEU A 213 -21.24 -3.12 7.77
N ALA A 214 -21.70 -3.60 8.93
CA ALA A 214 -20.85 -3.82 10.09
C ALA A 214 -19.70 -4.80 9.81
N GLY A 215 -19.99 -5.92 9.15
CA GLY A 215 -18.95 -6.90 8.84
C GLY A 215 -17.99 -6.47 7.73
N LYS A 216 -18.43 -5.62 6.78
CA LYS A 216 -17.53 -4.93 5.83
C LYS A 216 -16.61 -3.95 6.53
N CYS A 217 -17.14 -3.15 7.46
CA CYS A 217 -16.32 -2.25 8.29
C CYS A 217 -15.29 -3.06 9.08
N LEU A 218 -15.70 -4.17 9.71
CA LEU A 218 -14.79 -5.03 10.47
C LEU A 218 -13.70 -5.65 9.59
N LYS A 219 -14.05 -6.24 8.44
CA LYS A 219 -13.08 -6.72 7.43
C LYS A 219 -12.12 -5.59 7.03
N GLY A 220 -12.66 -4.41 6.79
CA GLY A 220 -11.92 -3.19 6.50
C GLY A 220 -10.89 -2.84 7.57
N CYS A 221 -11.30 -2.82 8.83
CA CYS A 221 -10.42 -2.55 9.97
C CYS A 221 -9.25 -3.54 10.03
N ILE A 222 -9.51 -4.82 9.79
CA ILE A 222 -8.48 -5.87 9.80
C ILE A 222 -7.49 -5.66 8.64
N VAL A 223 -7.99 -5.46 7.42
CA VAL A 223 -7.16 -5.22 6.22
C VAL A 223 -6.34 -3.94 6.35
N LEU A 224 -6.94 -2.85 6.86
CA LEU A 224 -6.24 -1.59 7.11
C LEU A 224 -5.12 -1.75 8.13
N SER A 225 -5.40 -2.45 9.24
CA SER A 225 -4.41 -2.69 10.29
C SER A 225 -3.20 -3.46 9.74
N ALA A 226 -3.46 -4.52 8.98
CA ALA A 226 -2.42 -5.29 8.29
C ALA A 226 -1.64 -4.44 7.26
N GLY A 227 -2.34 -3.60 6.49
CA GLY A 227 -1.73 -2.71 5.51
C GLY A 227 -0.83 -1.64 6.15
N ILE A 228 -1.24 -1.06 7.27
CA ILE A 228 -0.42 -0.10 8.03
C ILE A 228 0.82 -0.81 8.59
N LEU A 229 0.66 -1.98 9.21
CA LEU A 229 1.80 -2.78 9.69
C LEU A 229 2.77 -3.12 8.55
N GLY A 230 2.24 -3.48 7.38
CA GLY A 230 3.03 -3.73 6.17
C GLY A 230 3.79 -2.49 5.68
N ALA A 231 3.18 -1.31 5.70
CA ALA A 231 3.86 -0.07 5.33
C ALA A 231 5.00 0.29 6.29
N VAL A 232 4.81 0.05 7.59
CA VAL A 232 5.83 0.29 8.63
C VAL A 232 6.99 -0.69 8.47
N PHE A 233 6.68 -1.98 8.24
CA PHE A 233 7.70 -2.98 7.92
C PHE A 233 8.48 -2.59 6.67
N TYR A 234 7.79 -2.18 5.61
CA TYR A 234 8.42 -1.79 4.36
C TYR A 234 9.33 -0.55 4.51
N TYR A 235 8.96 0.38 5.39
CA TYR A 235 9.80 1.52 5.78
C TYR A 235 11.10 1.08 6.46
N TYR A 236 11.03 0.21 7.47
CA TYR A 236 12.23 -0.27 8.16
C TYR A 236 13.09 -1.18 7.29
N LEU A 237 12.46 -1.98 6.42
CA LEU A 237 13.15 -2.77 5.41
C LEU A 237 13.99 -1.89 4.48
N TYR A 238 13.38 -0.83 3.94
CA TYR A 238 14.06 0.18 3.12
C TYR A 238 15.23 0.81 3.88
N LYS A 239 14.99 1.29 5.10
CA LYS A 239 16.00 1.94 5.95
C LYS A 239 17.18 1.01 6.23
N ASN A 240 16.91 -0.26 6.53
CA ASN A 240 17.95 -1.25 6.81
C ASN A 240 18.80 -1.57 5.57
N MET A 241 18.17 -1.81 4.41
CA MET A 241 18.91 -2.10 3.17
C MET A 241 19.70 -0.90 2.64
N LYS A 242 19.19 0.32 2.86
CA LYS A 242 19.95 1.53 2.57
C LYS A 242 21.19 1.65 3.46
N ALA A 243 21.08 1.31 4.75
CA ALA A 243 22.18 1.42 5.71
C ALA A 243 23.32 0.42 5.44
N THR A 244 23.01 -0.72 4.83
CA THR A 244 23.99 -1.76 4.46
C THR A 244 24.66 -1.52 3.10
N MET A 245 24.33 -0.42 2.40
CA MET A 245 25.10 0.03 1.24
C MET A 245 26.52 0.46 1.65
N VAL A 246 27.51 0.16 0.82
CA VAL A 246 28.91 0.60 1.03
C VAL A 246 28.96 2.14 1.09
N PRO A 247 29.66 2.77 2.06
CA PRO A 247 29.62 4.21 2.28
C PRO A 247 29.90 5.09 1.04
N GLY A 248 30.79 4.65 0.14
CA GLY A 248 31.11 5.37 -1.11
C GLY A 248 30.01 5.35 -2.18
N GLU A 249 28.94 4.58 -1.97
CA GLU A 249 27.77 4.53 -2.85
C GLU A 249 26.62 5.42 -2.38
N GLN A 250 26.70 6.03 -1.19
CA GLN A 250 25.59 6.84 -0.67
C GLN A 250 25.56 8.26 -1.26
N GLU A 251 26.69 8.76 -1.78
CA GLU A 251 26.88 10.12 -2.29
C GLU A 251 26.81 10.26 -3.82
N LYS A 252 26.69 9.15 -4.56
CA LYS A 252 26.52 9.11 -6.03
C LYS A 252 25.10 8.66 -6.40
#